data_AF-A0A7R9WN42-F1
#
_entry.id   AF-A0A7R9WN42-F1
#
_cell.length_a   1.000
_cell.length_b   1.000
_cell.length_c   1.000
_cell.angle_alpha   90.00
_cell.angle_beta   90.00
_cell.angle_gamma   90.00
#
_symmetry.space_group_name_H-M   'P 1'
#
loop_
_entity.id
_entity.type
_entity.pdbx_description
1 polymer ?
#
loop_
_entity_poly.entity_id
_entity_poly.type
_entity_poly.pdbx_seq_one_letter_code
_entity_poly.pdbx_strand_id
1 'polypeptide(L)'
;VVKYLVESCQADITIVNNKQQTALQVAENSNNAAIVKYLSNPLKPVASEFVHSAKVTHALFRTNHNNINQQRLDAFQNNRMADITFLVGRDDQQQQIKAYSGILLVTIPSIQAIIDQSIGDQVETEASADSTSDGIIPLPDFHPEHVRYILQYIYSADTSFLDDDDMANMGNLQQLLIVAAHFGCWQLKVAIEAKLVAEHLMQPTLIDLLLF
;
A
#
# COMPACT_ATOMS: atom_id res chain seq x y z
N VAL A 1 6.24 -21.31 -8.91
CA VAL A 1 4.89 -20.69 -8.91
C VAL A 1 3.78 -21.75 -8.81
N VAL A 2 3.54 -22.62 -9.81
CA VAL A 2 2.44 -23.61 -9.76
C VAL A 2 2.48 -24.51 -8.52
N LYS A 3 3.66 -25.06 -8.17
CA LYS A 3 3.85 -25.85 -6.95
C LYS A 3 3.38 -25.12 -5.68
N TYR A 4 3.76 -23.85 -5.54
CA TYR A 4 3.37 -23.00 -4.41
C TYR A 4 1.85 -22.73 -4.39
N LEU A 5 1.24 -22.45 -5.54
CA LEU A 5 -0.21 -22.23 -5.63
C LEU A 5 -1.01 -23.47 -5.22
N VAL A 6 -0.58 -24.66 -5.65
CA VAL A 6 -1.26 -25.91 -5.33
C VAL A 6 -1.00 -26.35 -3.88
N GLU A 7 0.26 -26.35 -3.43
CA GLU A 7 0.63 -26.86 -2.10
C GLU A 7 0.36 -25.84 -0.98
N SER A 8 0.68 -24.57 -1.19
CA SER A 8 0.63 -23.54 -0.15
C SER A 8 -0.66 -22.74 -0.18
N CYS A 9 -1.21 -22.44 -1.37
CA CYS A 9 -2.46 -21.67 -1.49
C CYS A 9 -3.71 -22.55 -1.63
N GLN A 10 -3.57 -23.88 -1.68
CA GLN A 10 -4.68 -24.82 -1.88
C GLN A 10 -5.51 -24.49 -3.12
N ALA A 11 -4.87 -23.99 -4.17
CA ALA A 11 -5.55 -23.65 -5.42
C ALA A 11 -6.23 -24.90 -5.99
N ASP A 12 -7.54 -24.82 -6.21
CA ASP A 12 -8.30 -25.92 -6.79
C ASP A 12 -7.98 -26.03 -8.27
N ILE A 13 -7.22 -27.08 -8.62
CA ILE A 13 -6.77 -27.37 -9.99
C ILE A 13 -7.90 -27.85 -10.90
N THR A 14 -9.09 -28.12 -10.34
CA THR A 14 -10.28 -28.55 -11.09
C THR A 14 -11.11 -27.38 -11.62
N ILE A 15 -10.87 -26.16 -11.12
CA ILE A 15 -11.54 -24.95 -11.60
C ILE A 15 -11.20 -24.72 -13.08
N VAL A 16 -12.23 -24.38 -13.85
CA VAL A 16 -12.11 -24.05 -15.27
C VAL A 16 -12.08 -22.53 -15.48
N ASN A 17 -11.32 -22.09 -16.48
CA ASN A 17 -11.33 -20.70 -16.92
C ASN A 17 -12.51 -20.40 -17.86
N ASN A 18 -12.60 -19.17 -18.39
CA ASN A 18 -13.66 -18.73 -19.31
C ASN A 18 -13.71 -19.51 -20.65
N LYS A 19 -12.67 -20.29 -20.96
CA LYS A 19 -12.62 -21.19 -22.13
C LYS A 19 -12.98 -22.64 -21.77
N GLN A 20 -13.51 -22.87 -20.57
CA GLN A 20 -13.79 -24.19 -20.00
C GLN A 20 -12.56 -25.09 -19.87
N GLN A 21 -11.37 -24.49 -19.68
CA GLN A 21 -10.12 -25.23 -19.56
C GLN A 21 -9.66 -25.33 -18.10
N THR A 22 -9.31 -26.52 -17.64
CA THR A 22 -8.66 -26.74 -16.34
C THR A 22 -7.19 -26.33 -16.38
N ALA A 23 -6.57 -26.18 -15.21
CA ALA A 23 -5.13 -25.89 -15.11
C ALA A 23 -4.26 -26.93 -15.86
N LEU A 24 -4.68 -28.19 -15.86
CA LEU A 24 -4.00 -29.27 -16.59
C LEU A 24 -4.11 -29.09 -18.10
N GLN A 25 -5.31 -28.82 -18.62
CA GLN A 25 -5.53 -28.60 -20.05
C GLN A 25 -4.77 -27.38 -20.58
N VAL A 26 -4.67 -26.31 -19.77
CA VAL A 26 -3.85 -25.15 -20.13
C VAL A 26 -2.37 -25.50 -20.17
N ALA A 27 -1.88 -26.32 -19.23
CA ALA A 27 -0.50 -26.79 -19.22
C ALA A 27 -0.17 -27.71 -20.43
N GLU A 28 -1.11 -28.55 -20.84
CA GLU A 28 -1.00 -29.38 -22.03
C GLU A 28 -0.96 -28.55 -23.32
N ASN A 29 -1.87 -27.58 -23.45
CA ASN A 29 -1.94 -26.70 -24.62
C ASN A 29 -0.71 -25.77 -24.76
N SER A 30 -0.05 -25.47 -23.65
CA SER A 30 1.20 -24.69 -23.63
C SER A 30 2.46 -25.57 -23.76
N ASN A 31 2.29 -26.88 -23.94
CA ASN A 31 3.36 -27.87 -24.06
C ASN A 31 4.36 -27.85 -22.88
N ASN A 32 3.89 -27.48 -21.68
CA ASN A 32 4.74 -27.38 -20.49
C ASN A 32 4.78 -28.71 -19.73
N ALA A 33 5.59 -29.64 -20.23
CA ALA A 33 5.69 -31.01 -19.72
C ALA A 33 6.03 -31.11 -18.22
N ALA A 34 6.75 -30.14 -17.67
CA ALA A 34 7.09 -30.11 -16.24
C ALA A 34 5.85 -29.85 -15.37
N ILE A 35 4.98 -28.94 -15.79
CA ILE A 35 3.72 -28.64 -15.09
C ILE A 35 2.72 -29.78 -15.29
N VAL A 36 2.61 -30.31 -16.51
CA VAL A 36 1.75 -31.47 -16.80
C VAL A 36 2.12 -32.66 -15.91
N LYS A 37 3.40 -33.02 -15.82
CA LYS A 37 3.89 -34.10 -14.96
C LYS A 37 3.61 -33.84 -13.48
N TYR A 38 3.66 -32.58 -13.04
CA TYR A 38 3.38 -32.21 -11.66
C TYR A 38 1.88 -32.31 -11.33
N LEU A 39 1.00 -31.86 -12.23
CA LEU A 39 -0.45 -31.86 -12.05
C LEU A 39 -1.09 -33.24 -12.31
N SER A 40 -0.50 -34.07 -13.19
CA SER A 40 -1.00 -35.40 -13.53
C SER A 40 -0.55 -36.49 -12.56
N ASN A 41 0.48 -36.23 -11.76
CA ASN A 41 0.86 -37.12 -10.68
C ASN A 41 -0.17 -36.97 -9.55
N PRO A 42 -0.91 -38.03 -9.16
CA PRO A 42 -1.80 -37.96 -8.01
C PRO A 42 -0.93 -37.68 -6.79
N LEU A 43 -0.89 -36.41 -6.39
CA LEU A 43 -0.30 -35.99 -5.12
C LEU A 43 -0.90 -36.90 -4.05
N LYS A 44 -0.07 -37.78 -3.46
CA LYS A 44 -0.38 -38.36 -2.16
C LYS A 44 -0.80 -37.17 -1.30
N PRO A 45 -2.01 -37.18 -0.70
CA PRO A 45 -2.37 -36.11 0.21
C PRO A 45 -1.28 -36.11 1.29
N VAL A 46 -0.46 -35.07 1.30
CA VAL A 46 0.48 -34.84 2.39
C VAL A 46 -0.41 -34.75 3.62
N ALA A 47 -0.17 -35.68 4.56
CA ALA A 47 -1.05 -36.00 5.66
C ALA A 47 -1.70 -34.75 6.27
N SER A 48 -3.00 -34.86 6.53
CA SER A 48 -3.91 -33.82 7.03
C SER A 48 -3.45 -33.08 8.30
N GLU A 49 -2.37 -33.52 8.96
CA GLU A 49 -1.69 -32.81 10.05
C GLU A 49 -0.90 -31.57 9.60
N PHE A 50 -0.29 -31.58 8.40
CA PHE A 50 0.51 -30.44 7.94
C PHE A 50 -0.35 -29.26 7.47
N VAL A 51 -1.57 -29.54 7.00
CA VAL A 51 -2.53 -28.52 6.54
C VAL A 51 -3.09 -27.69 7.69
N HIS A 52 -3.29 -28.29 8.87
CA HIS A 52 -3.72 -27.56 10.07
C HIS A 52 -2.59 -26.69 10.61
N SER A 53 -1.36 -27.21 10.65
CA SER A 53 -0.17 -26.43 10.98
C SER A 53 -0.01 -25.23 10.04
N ALA A 54 -0.05 -25.41 8.73
CA ALA A 54 0.13 -24.31 7.77
C ALA A 54 -0.99 -23.25 7.84
N LYS A 55 -2.26 -23.66 7.99
CA LYS A 55 -3.38 -22.72 8.17
C LYS A 55 -3.28 -21.93 9.48
N VAL A 56 -2.94 -22.60 10.58
CA VAL A 56 -2.69 -21.95 11.87
C VAL A 56 -1.51 -21.01 11.78
N THR A 57 -0.43 -21.38 11.08
CA THR A 57 0.75 -20.53 10.92
C THR A 57 0.43 -19.29 10.07
N HIS A 58 -0.30 -19.43 8.95
CA HIS A 58 -0.73 -18.29 8.12
C HIS A 58 -1.72 -17.35 8.85
N ALA A 59 -2.65 -17.92 9.63
CA ALA A 59 -3.56 -17.15 10.46
C ALA A 59 -2.78 -16.38 11.53
N LEU A 60 -1.89 -17.03 12.28
CA LEU A 60 -1.03 -16.39 13.28
C LEU A 60 -0.13 -15.32 12.69
N PHE A 61 0.47 -15.56 11.51
CA PHE A 61 1.24 -14.53 10.82
C PHE A 61 0.35 -13.33 10.46
N ARG A 62 -0.86 -13.54 9.92
CA ARG A 62 -1.81 -12.44 9.66
C ARG A 62 -2.20 -11.69 10.94
N THR A 63 -2.49 -12.39 12.03
CA THR A 63 -2.87 -11.75 13.30
C THR A 63 -1.71 -10.93 13.87
N ASN A 64 -0.48 -11.42 13.75
CA ASN A 64 0.69 -10.71 14.25
C ASN A 64 1.02 -9.46 13.41
N HIS A 65 0.89 -9.54 12.07
CA HIS A 65 1.08 -8.37 11.20
C HIS A 65 0.00 -7.30 11.45
N ASN A 66 -1.25 -7.70 11.63
CA ASN A 66 -2.32 -6.76 11.97
C ASN A 66 -2.08 -6.08 13.32
N ASN A 67 -1.56 -6.82 14.31
CA ASN A 67 -1.20 -6.25 15.62
C ASN A 67 -0.06 -5.23 15.50
N ILE A 68 0.99 -5.54 14.73
CA ILE A 68 2.11 -4.61 14.49
C ILE A 68 1.62 -3.34 13.78
N ASN A 69 0.81 -3.47 12.73
CA ASN A 69 0.28 -2.32 12.00
C ASN A 69 -0.66 -1.49 12.87
N GLN A 70 -1.48 -2.11 13.72
CA GLN A 70 -2.31 -1.39 14.67
C GLN A 70 -1.45 -0.64 15.70
N GLN A 71 -0.41 -1.26 16.26
CA GLN A 71 0.50 -0.59 17.19
C GLN A 71 1.22 0.60 16.54
N ARG A 72 1.61 0.46 15.27
CA ARG A 72 2.19 1.55 14.48
C ARG A 72 1.18 2.67 14.31
N LEU A 73 -0.04 2.36 13.89
CA LEU A 73 -1.10 3.34 13.70
C LEU A 73 -1.45 4.07 15.01
N ASP A 74 -1.54 3.33 16.11
CA ASP A 74 -1.74 3.90 17.44
C ASP A 74 -0.58 4.83 17.82
N ALA A 75 0.66 4.45 17.52
CA ALA A 75 1.82 5.31 17.75
C ALA A 75 1.74 6.61 16.94
N PHE A 76 1.32 6.53 15.67
CA PHE A 76 1.08 7.69 14.82
C PHE A 76 -0.02 8.61 15.38
N GLN A 77 -1.21 8.06 15.67
CA GLN A 77 -2.34 8.83 16.17
C GLN A 77 -2.05 9.52 17.52
N ASN A 78 -1.22 8.90 18.35
CA ASN A 78 -0.83 9.45 19.65
C ASN A 78 0.48 10.27 19.60
N ASN A 79 1.03 10.54 18.40
CA ASN A 79 2.30 11.25 18.19
C ASN A 79 3.46 10.66 19.02
N ARG A 80 3.47 9.34 19.26
CA ARG A 80 4.51 8.67 20.03
C ARG A 80 5.74 8.48 19.14
N MET A 81 6.90 8.91 19.63
CA MET A 81 8.19 8.77 18.95
C MET A 81 8.29 9.52 17.61
N ALA A 82 7.45 10.52 17.38
CA ALA A 82 7.59 11.35 16.19
C ALA A 82 8.88 12.16 16.25
N ASP A 83 9.67 12.07 15.17
CA ASP A 83 10.96 12.73 14.99
C ASP A 83 10.96 13.68 13.77
N ILE A 84 9.88 13.68 12.99
CA ILE A 84 9.64 14.62 11.90
C ILE A 84 8.25 15.23 11.98
N THR A 85 8.09 16.43 11.42
CA THR A 85 6.82 17.15 11.36
C THR A 85 6.58 17.65 9.95
N PHE A 86 5.51 17.19 9.31
CA PHE A 86 5.03 17.75 8.06
C PHE A 86 4.25 19.03 8.32
N LEU A 87 4.63 20.13 7.67
CA LEU A 87 3.89 21.39 7.70
C LEU A 87 3.05 21.47 6.42
N VAL A 88 1.78 21.06 6.52
CA VAL A 88 0.91 20.84 5.36
C VAL A 88 -0.08 22.00 5.20
N GLY A 89 -0.21 22.52 3.99
CA GLY A 89 -1.14 23.60 3.64
C GLY A 89 -0.45 24.96 3.46
N ARG A 90 -1.23 25.95 2.97
CA ARG A 90 -0.74 27.32 2.73
C ARG A 90 -1.17 28.28 3.85
N ASP A 91 -0.27 29.18 4.19
CA ASP A 91 -0.50 30.32 5.07
C ASP A 91 -1.24 29.94 6.37
N ASP A 92 -2.38 30.59 6.64
CA ASP A 92 -3.18 30.45 7.86
C ASP A 92 -3.86 29.08 8.02
N GLN A 93 -3.76 28.19 7.02
CA GLN A 93 -4.33 26.83 7.05
C GLN A 93 -3.27 25.75 7.27
N GLN A 94 -2.04 26.13 7.62
CA GLN A 94 -0.98 25.18 7.91
C GLN A 94 -1.33 24.29 9.10
N GLN A 95 -1.27 22.98 8.89
CA GLN A 95 -1.37 21.98 9.93
C GLN A 95 -0.05 21.23 10.09
N GLN A 96 0.33 21.02 11.35
CA GLN A 96 1.46 20.17 11.69
C GLN A 96 0.99 18.73 11.84
N ILE A 97 1.57 17.84 11.04
CA ILE A 97 1.33 16.40 11.13
C ILE A 97 2.64 15.73 11.52
N LYS A 98 2.69 15.19 12.73
CA LYS A 98 3.87 14.53 13.28
C LYS A 98 3.94 13.09 12.78
N ALA A 99 5.14 12.63 12.45
CA ALA A 99 5.36 11.26 11.99
C ALA A 99 6.72 10.73 12.44
N TYR A 100 6.93 9.44 12.22
CA TYR A 100 8.16 8.73 12.57
C TYR A 100 8.92 8.33 11.31
N SER A 101 10.07 8.97 11.09
CA SER A 101 10.93 8.81 9.92
C SER A 101 11.33 7.36 9.70
N GLY A 102 11.65 6.61 10.76
CA GLY A 102 12.05 5.22 10.67
C GLY A 102 10.98 4.33 10.03
N ILE A 103 9.71 4.56 10.37
CA ILE A 103 8.59 3.85 9.73
C ILE A 103 8.45 4.26 8.26
N LEU A 104 8.53 5.55 7.98
CA LEU A 104 8.35 6.08 6.63
C LEU A 104 9.44 5.58 5.67
N LEU A 105 10.69 5.56 6.11
CA LEU A 105 11.83 5.08 5.32
C LEU A 105 11.77 3.58 5.01
N VAL A 106 11.26 2.78 5.97
CA VAL A 106 11.07 1.34 5.77
C VAL A 106 9.93 1.05 4.80
N THR A 107 8.80 1.78 4.90
CA THR A 107 7.66 1.55 4.02
C THR A 107 7.86 2.16 2.64
N ILE A 108 8.50 3.33 2.56
CA ILE A 108 8.65 4.11 1.32
C ILE A 108 10.07 4.69 1.22
N PRO A 109 11.00 3.96 0.60
CA PRO A 109 12.38 4.43 0.46
C PRO A 109 12.51 5.76 -0.31
N SER A 110 11.57 6.08 -1.22
CA SER A 110 11.60 7.34 -1.97
C SER A 110 11.39 8.59 -1.10
N ILE A 111 10.81 8.45 0.09
CA ILE A 111 10.60 9.59 0.99
C ILE A 111 11.92 10.17 1.51
N GLN A 112 13.01 9.39 1.48
CA GLN A 112 14.34 9.87 1.87
C GLN A 112 14.74 11.10 1.05
N ALA A 113 14.44 11.13 -0.25
CA ALA A 113 14.76 12.27 -1.09
C ALA A 113 14.01 13.54 -0.67
N ILE A 114 12.77 13.41 -0.19
CA ILE A 114 11.96 14.54 0.31
C ILE A 114 12.54 15.05 1.63
N ILE A 115 12.94 14.13 2.52
CA ILE A 115 13.57 14.47 3.80
C ILE A 115 14.91 15.19 3.56
N ASP A 116 15.75 14.64 2.69
CA ASP A 116 17.07 15.20 2.38
C ASP A 116 16.97 16.60 1.75
N GLN A 117 16.02 16.78 0.83
CA GLN A 117 15.74 18.09 0.22
C GLN A 117 15.29 19.12 1.27
N SER A 118 14.39 18.73 2.18
CA SER A 118 13.86 19.63 3.20
C SER A 118 14.91 20.04 4.23
N ILE A 119 15.83 19.14 4.58
CA ILE A 119 16.91 19.42 5.52
C ILE A 119 18.00 20.28 4.86
N GLY A 120 18.33 20.01 3.59
CA GLY A 120 19.36 20.76 2.85
C GLY A 120 19.06 22.26 2.76
N ASP A 121 17.80 22.62 2.54
CA ASP A 121 17.38 24.02 2.35
C ASP A 121 17.42 24.85 3.66
N GLN A 122 17.39 24.21 4.84
CA GLN A 122 17.39 24.94 6.12
C GLN A 122 18.79 25.37 6.60
N VAL A 123 19.86 24.76 6.06
CA VAL A 123 21.23 24.99 6.55
C VAL A 123 21.78 26.37 6.13
N GLU A 124 21.18 27.03 5.14
CA GLU A 124 21.70 28.31 4.64
C GLU A 124 21.25 29.55 5.42
N THR A 125 20.29 29.43 6.37
CA THR A 125 19.58 30.63 6.87
C THR A 125 19.88 31.04 8.31
N GLU A 126 20.33 30.18 9.24
CA GLU A 126 20.43 30.61 10.67
C GLU A 126 21.70 30.16 11.41
N ALA A 127 22.57 31.12 11.73
CA ALA A 127 23.67 30.99 12.70
C ALA A 127 23.19 31.23 14.15
N SER A 128 22.11 30.54 14.56
CA SER A 128 21.53 30.63 15.90
C SER A 128 21.60 29.26 16.59
N ALA A 129 22.38 29.17 17.66
CA ALA A 129 22.99 27.93 18.15
C ALA A 129 22.15 27.10 19.16
N ASP A 130 20.81 27.12 19.10
CA ASP A 130 20.01 26.42 20.14
C ASP A 130 18.70 25.76 19.67
N SER A 131 18.45 25.64 18.36
CA SER A 131 17.32 24.87 17.85
C SER A 131 17.75 23.44 17.56
N THR A 132 17.24 22.48 18.35
CA THR A 132 17.06 21.11 17.87
C THR A 132 16.34 21.22 16.53
N SER A 133 17.02 20.79 15.46
CA SER A 133 16.45 20.73 14.11
C SER A 133 15.33 19.69 14.11
N ASP A 134 14.16 20.08 14.60
CA ASP A 134 12.93 19.33 14.40
C ASP A 134 12.82 19.16 12.89
N GLY A 135 12.84 17.92 12.40
CA GLY A 135 12.82 17.62 10.97
C GLY A 135 11.50 18.08 10.34
N ILE A 136 11.40 19.38 10.07
CA ILE A 136 10.21 20.04 9.54
C ILE A 136 10.25 19.92 8.02
N ILE A 137 9.21 19.33 7.45
CA ILE A 137 9.07 19.07 6.02
C ILE A 137 7.91 19.92 5.49
N PRO A 138 8.17 21.00 4.74
CA PRO A 138 7.10 21.84 4.21
C PRO A 138 6.39 21.17 3.03
N LEU A 139 5.07 21.15 3.08
CA LEU A 139 4.19 20.56 2.07
C LEU A 139 3.04 21.54 1.74
N PRO A 140 3.34 22.70 1.13
CA PRO A 140 2.37 23.78 0.97
C PRO A 140 1.27 23.45 -0.04
N ASP A 141 1.52 22.55 -0.98
CA ASP A 141 0.59 22.26 -2.09
C ASP A 141 -0.44 21.19 -1.76
N PHE A 142 -0.36 20.57 -0.59
CA PHE A 142 -1.24 19.47 -0.20
C PHE A 142 -2.26 19.90 0.86
N HIS A 143 -3.45 19.31 0.78
CA HIS A 143 -4.46 19.44 1.82
C HIS A 143 -4.12 18.52 3.00
N PRO A 144 -4.22 18.99 4.26
CA PRO A 144 -3.86 18.20 5.45
C PRO A 144 -4.53 16.83 5.53
N GLU A 145 -5.82 16.75 5.21
CA GLU A 145 -6.58 15.49 5.24
C GLU A 145 -6.00 14.44 4.29
N HIS A 146 -5.64 14.79 3.05
CA HIS A 146 -5.07 13.83 2.11
C HIS A 146 -3.73 13.29 2.60
N VAL A 147 -2.88 14.15 3.18
CA VAL A 147 -1.61 13.70 3.78
C VAL A 147 -1.87 12.78 4.97
N ARG A 148 -2.88 13.05 5.81
CA ARG A 148 -3.27 12.16 6.90
C ARG A 148 -3.69 10.78 6.39
N TYR A 149 -4.49 10.69 5.33
CA TYR A 149 -4.88 9.40 4.73
C TYR A 149 -3.68 8.61 4.19
N ILE A 150 -2.75 9.29 3.51
CA ILE A 150 -1.52 8.64 3.03
C ILE A 150 -0.70 8.12 4.21
N LEU A 151 -0.51 8.91 5.26
CA LEU A 151 0.21 8.48 6.45
C LEU A 151 -0.52 7.34 7.18
N GLN A 152 -1.84 7.42 7.33
CA GLN A 152 -2.63 6.34 7.91
C GLN A 152 -2.40 5.03 7.13
N TYR A 153 -2.47 5.07 5.80
CA TYR A 153 -2.17 3.93 4.94
C TYR A 153 -0.74 3.39 5.15
N ILE A 154 0.27 4.25 5.26
CA ILE A 154 1.66 3.83 5.46
C ILE A 154 1.85 3.05 6.77
N TYR A 155 1.08 3.41 7.79
CA TYR A 155 1.16 2.80 9.12
C TYR A 155 0.28 1.57 9.27
N SER A 156 -0.89 1.54 8.64
CA SER A 156 -1.87 0.44 8.76
C SER A 156 -1.77 -0.59 7.63
N ALA A 157 -1.29 -0.18 6.46
CA ALA A 157 -1.46 -0.85 5.17
C ALA A 157 -2.93 -1.13 4.80
N ASP A 158 -3.86 -0.36 5.39
CA ASP A 158 -5.30 -0.51 5.22
C ASP A 158 -5.82 0.50 4.20
N THR A 159 -6.64 0.02 3.26
CA THR A 159 -7.30 0.83 2.21
C THR A 159 -8.80 0.96 2.44
N SER A 160 -9.33 0.49 3.57
CA SER A 160 -10.77 0.57 3.91
C SER A 160 -11.31 2.00 3.86
N PHE A 161 -10.50 2.99 4.19
CA PHE A 161 -10.86 4.41 4.11
C PHE A 161 -11.22 4.88 2.69
N LEU A 162 -10.79 4.14 1.65
CA LEU A 162 -11.22 4.45 0.29
C LEU A 162 -12.72 4.22 0.12
N ASP A 163 -13.31 3.30 0.88
CA ASP A 163 -14.74 2.93 0.85
C ASP A 163 -15.63 3.86 1.67
N ASP A 164 -15.07 4.85 2.36
CA ASP A 164 -15.83 5.88 3.05
C ASP A 164 -16.53 6.81 2.04
N ASP A 165 -17.83 7.06 2.21
CA ASP A 165 -18.64 7.90 1.32
C ASP A 165 -18.04 9.31 1.11
N ASP A 166 -17.40 9.86 2.15
CA ASP A 166 -16.73 11.16 2.10
C ASP A 166 -15.46 11.14 1.22
N MET A 167 -14.77 10.00 1.14
CA MET A 167 -13.57 9.81 0.31
C MET A 167 -13.91 9.40 -1.13
N ALA A 168 -15.07 8.78 -1.35
CA ALA A 168 -15.52 8.33 -2.68
C ALA A 168 -15.80 9.48 -3.68
N ASN A 169 -15.76 10.73 -3.23
CA ASN A 169 -15.83 11.87 -4.15
C ASN A 169 -14.62 11.86 -5.11
N MET A 170 -14.90 11.88 -6.42
CA MET A 170 -13.90 11.97 -7.50
C MET A 170 -12.78 12.98 -7.22
N GLY A 171 -13.14 14.17 -6.71
CA GLY A 171 -12.16 15.21 -6.40
C GLY A 171 -11.18 14.80 -5.31
N ASN A 172 -11.65 14.10 -4.27
CA ASN A 172 -10.80 13.62 -3.18
C ASN A 172 -9.89 12.49 -3.64
N LEU A 173 -10.41 11.54 -4.44
CA LEU A 173 -9.61 10.45 -5.00
C LEU A 173 -8.51 10.95 -5.94
N GLN A 174 -8.79 11.96 -6.77
CA GLN A 174 -7.77 12.58 -7.63
C GLN A 174 -6.67 13.29 -6.83
N GLN A 175 -7.04 14.06 -5.80
CA GLN A 175 -6.05 14.71 -4.93
C GLN A 175 -5.22 13.68 -4.16
N LEU A 176 -5.86 12.63 -3.66
CA LEU A 176 -5.19 11.53 -2.98
C LEU A 176 -4.24 10.78 -3.93
N LEU A 177 -4.59 10.62 -5.21
CA LEU A 177 -3.72 10.02 -6.22
C LEU A 177 -2.44 10.84 -6.43
N ILE A 178 -2.56 12.18 -6.48
CA ILE A 178 -1.41 13.09 -6.61
C ILE A 178 -0.51 12.98 -5.37
N VAL A 179 -1.09 12.98 -4.17
CA VAL A 179 -0.31 12.86 -2.93
C VAL A 179 0.35 11.49 -2.83
N ALA A 180 -0.37 10.40 -3.18
CA ALA A 180 0.19 9.05 -3.22
C ALA A 180 1.37 8.96 -4.20
N ALA A 181 1.28 9.59 -5.37
CA ALA A 181 2.37 9.66 -6.34
C ALA A 181 3.56 10.46 -5.80
N HIS A 182 3.31 11.60 -5.15
CA HIS A 182 4.35 12.44 -4.54
C HIS A 182 5.15 11.69 -3.47
N PHE A 183 4.47 10.94 -2.61
CA PHE A 183 5.11 10.13 -1.58
C PHE A 183 5.75 8.84 -2.13
N GLY A 184 5.43 8.42 -3.36
CA GLY A 184 5.91 7.16 -3.94
C GLY A 184 5.13 5.92 -3.49
N CYS A 185 3.89 6.09 -3.02
CA CYS A 185 3.00 5.01 -2.57
C CYS A 185 2.38 4.23 -3.74
N TRP A 186 3.18 3.45 -4.47
CA TRP A 186 2.71 2.73 -5.67
C TRP A 186 1.48 1.85 -5.44
N GLN A 187 1.45 1.09 -4.34
CA GLN A 187 0.35 0.17 -4.05
C GLN A 187 -0.97 0.90 -3.82
N LEU A 188 -0.93 2.00 -3.05
CA LEU A 188 -2.11 2.84 -2.84
C LEU A 188 -2.53 3.54 -4.14
N LYS A 189 -1.57 4.01 -4.94
CA LYS A 189 -1.84 4.60 -6.26
C LYS A 189 -2.68 3.65 -7.13
N VAL A 190 -2.25 2.39 -7.25
CA VAL A 190 -2.99 1.35 -8.02
C VAL A 190 -4.37 1.08 -7.42
N ALA A 191 -4.51 1.09 -6.10
CA ALA A 191 -5.81 0.91 -5.44
C ALA A 191 -6.78 2.08 -5.74
N ILE A 192 -6.28 3.32 -5.68
CA ILE A 192 -7.05 4.52 -6.02
C ILE A 192 -7.45 4.50 -7.50
N GLU A 193 -6.52 4.17 -8.41
CA GLU A 193 -6.82 4.04 -9.84
C GLU A 193 -7.88 2.98 -10.11
N ALA A 194 -7.77 1.80 -9.48
CA ALA A 194 -8.77 0.74 -9.61
C ALA A 194 -10.14 1.20 -9.12
N LYS A 195 -10.18 1.99 -8.04
CA LYS A 195 -11.42 2.54 -7.48
C LYS A 195 -12.04 3.62 -8.38
N LEU A 196 -11.23 4.56 -8.86
CA LEU A 196 -11.62 5.57 -9.84
C LEU A 196 -12.21 4.89 -11.09
N VAL A 197 -11.56 3.84 -11.59
CA VAL A 197 -12.05 3.03 -12.70
C VAL A 197 -13.39 2.39 -12.36
N ALA A 198 -13.52 1.73 -11.20
CA ALA A 198 -14.75 1.05 -10.82
C ALA A 198 -15.97 1.98 -10.69
N GLU A 199 -15.78 3.17 -10.13
CA GLU A 199 -16.86 4.11 -9.82
C GLU A 199 -17.18 5.07 -10.97
N HIS A 200 -16.18 5.42 -11.80
CA HIS A 200 -16.29 6.53 -12.75
C HIS A 200 -16.13 6.13 -14.23
N LEU A 201 -15.96 4.83 -14.57
CA LEU A 201 -16.04 4.34 -15.97
C LEU A 201 -17.46 4.29 -16.55
N MET A 202 -18.26 5.33 -16.30
CA MET A 202 -19.31 5.69 -17.27
C MET A 202 -18.58 6.45 -18.40
N GLN A 203 -18.80 6.03 -19.65
CA GLN A 203 -17.88 6.19 -20.79
C GLN A 203 -17.31 7.58 -21.17
N PRO A 204 -17.83 8.77 -20.79
CA PRO A 204 -17.19 10.03 -21.17
C PRO A 204 -15.88 10.35 -20.44
N THR A 205 -15.67 9.83 -19.22
CA THR A 205 -14.58 10.28 -18.31
C THR A 205 -13.23 9.61 -18.57
N LEU A 206 -13.18 8.61 -19.46
CA LEU A 206 -11.97 7.83 -19.75
C LEU A 206 -10.87 8.69 -20.43
N ILE A 207 -11.27 9.71 -21.20
CA ILE A 207 -10.34 10.59 -21.92
C ILE A 207 -9.61 11.51 -20.94
N ASP A 208 -10.30 12.04 -19.94
CA ASP A 208 -9.70 12.92 -18.93
C ASP A 208 -8.75 12.15 -18.00
N LEU A 209 -8.96 10.85 -17.81
CA LEU A 209 -8.12 9.99 -16.98
C LEU A 209 -6.86 9.47 -17.69
N LEU A 210 -6.85 9.46 -19.04
CA LEU A 210 -5.71 9.03 -19.86
C LEU A 210 -4.72 10.16 -20.18
N LEU A 211 -5.04 11.41 -19.83
CA LEU A 211 -4.24 12.60 -20.13
C LEU A 211 -3.40 13.11 -18.93
N PHE A 212 -3.42 12.42 -17.79
CA PHE A 212 -2.61 12.69 -16.60
C PHE A 212 -1.57 11.58 -16.37
#